data_AF-A0AAJ2ANN2-F1
#
_entry.id   AF-A0AAJ2ANN2-F1
#
_cell.length_a   1.000
_cell.length_b   1.000
_cell.length_c   1.000
_cell.angle_alpha   90.00
_cell.angle_beta   90.00
_cell.angle_gamma   90.00
#
_symmetry.space_group_name_H-M   'P 1'
#
loop_
_entity.id
_entity.type
_entity.pdbx_description
1 polymer ?
#
loop_
_entity_poly.entity_id
_entity_poly.type
_entity_poly.pdbx_seq_one_letter_code
_entity_poly.pdbx_strand_id
1 'polypeptide(L)'
;MTDLRSELLDLLQKAYALASGQEKCLRRIQDALAVDLLPASAIDTFLTQTIDEQQSLRECLRRICDDAEASRTENSVLADMRYGREANPMQEVRRDLVDVGEFIHEGVDVYRAIAAASEASGFFETKLVCERILSQKGSMALWWSAHAPS
;
A
#
# COMPACT_ATOMS: atom_id res chain seq x y z
N MET A 1 0.44 12.35 26.34
CA MET A 1 -0.03 11.01 25.95
C MET A 1 -0.71 11.18 24.61
N THR A 2 -0.08 10.72 23.54
CA THR A 2 -0.71 10.62 22.23
C THR A 2 -1.91 9.67 22.36
N ASP A 3 -3.05 10.04 21.79
CA ASP A 3 -4.22 9.15 21.76
C ASP A 3 -3.89 7.94 20.88
N LEU A 4 -3.90 6.73 21.45
CA LEU A 4 -3.55 5.48 20.77
C LEU A 4 -4.43 5.26 19.52
N ARG A 5 -5.68 5.72 19.56
CA ARG A 5 -6.59 5.70 18.41
C ARG A 5 -6.09 6.63 17.29
N SER A 6 -5.65 7.84 17.63
CA SER A 6 -5.11 8.80 16.66
C SER A 6 -3.84 8.26 16.00
N GLU A 7 -2.94 7.66 16.78
CA GLU A 7 -1.72 7.02 16.25
C GLU A 7 -2.06 5.88 15.27
N LEU A 8 -3.04 5.04 15.62
CA LEU A 8 -3.51 3.99 14.73
C LEU A 8 -4.11 4.55 13.42
N LEU A 9 -4.90 5.62 13.50
CA LEU A 9 -5.46 6.28 12.32
C LEU A 9 -4.37 6.85 11.40
N ASP A 10 -3.38 7.53 11.96
CA ASP A 10 -2.25 8.08 11.19
C ASP A 10 -1.47 6.95 10.47
N LEU A 11 -1.23 5.84 11.15
CA LEU A 11 -0.57 4.67 10.55
C LEU A 11 -1.41 4.04 9.43
N LEU A 12 -2.73 3.91 9.60
CA LEU A 12 -3.62 3.38 8.56
C LEU A 12 -3.71 4.29 7.34
N GLN A 13 -3.73 5.61 7.54
CA GLN A 13 -3.69 6.59 6.45
C GLN A 13 -2.36 6.51 5.70
N LYS A 14 -1.24 6.38 6.43
CA LYS A 14 0.07 6.15 5.82
C LYS A 14 0.10 4.86 4.99
N ALA A 15 -0.40 3.74 5.53
CA ALA A 15 -0.48 2.48 4.81
C ALA A 15 -1.31 2.60 3.52
N TYR A 16 -2.41 3.35 3.57
CA TYR A 16 -3.23 3.60 2.38
C TYR A 16 -2.47 4.39 1.32
N ALA A 17 -1.77 5.46 1.71
CA ALA A 17 -0.97 6.26 0.80
C ALA A 17 0.14 5.43 0.12
N LEU A 18 0.83 4.55 0.87
CA LEU A 18 1.82 3.63 0.31
C LEU A 18 1.19 2.67 -0.70
N ALA A 19 0.05 2.05 -0.35
CA ALA A 19 -0.64 1.12 -1.24
C ALA A 19 -1.14 1.81 -2.53
N SER A 20 -1.67 3.03 -2.43
CA SER A 20 -2.05 3.81 -3.61
C SER A 20 -0.85 4.23 -4.46
N GLY A 21 0.28 4.58 -3.85
CA GLY A 21 1.53 4.85 -4.56
C GLY A 21 2.04 3.62 -5.32
N GLN A 22 2.00 2.47 -4.66
CA GLN A 22 2.38 1.19 -5.24
C GLN A 22 1.46 0.78 -6.41
N GLU A 23 0.14 0.92 -6.26
CA GLU A 23 -0.82 0.63 -7.33
C GLU A 23 -0.51 1.44 -8.58
N LYS A 24 -0.24 2.74 -8.43
CA LYS A 24 0.07 3.63 -9.56
C LYS A 24 1.32 3.16 -10.31
N CYS A 25 2.37 2.78 -9.60
CA CYS A 25 3.60 2.29 -10.21
C CYS A 25 3.37 0.94 -10.90
N LEU A 26 2.66 0.01 -10.25
CA LEU A 26 2.31 -1.29 -10.83
C LEU A 26 1.48 -1.16 -12.11
N ARG A 27 0.51 -0.23 -12.16
CA ARG A 27 -0.26 0.06 -13.40
C ARG A 27 0.63 0.60 -14.52
N ARG A 28 1.55 1.53 -14.22
CA ARG A 28 2.48 2.05 -15.24
C ARG A 28 3.43 0.97 -15.76
N ILE A 29 3.96 0.14 -14.87
CA ILE A 29 4.75 -1.03 -15.25
C ILE A 29 3.91 -1.97 -16.13
N GLN A 30 2.65 -2.21 -15.75
CA GLN A 30 1.73 -3.07 -16.51
C GLN A 30 1.43 -2.51 -17.91
N ASP A 31 1.15 -1.22 -18.02
CA ASP A 31 0.92 -0.54 -19.30
C ASP A 31 2.17 -0.55 -20.19
N ALA A 32 3.35 -0.54 -19.56
CA ALA A 32 4.63 -0.59 -20.23
C ALA A 32 5.15 -2.01 -20.49
N LEU A 33 4.43 -3.08 -20.13
CA LEU A 33 4.83 -4.50 -20.30
C LEU A 33 5.06 -4.95 -21.76
N ALA A 34 5.18 -4.02 -22.71
CA ALA A 34 6.01 -4.20 -23.90
C ALA A 34 7.52 -4.36 -23.58
N VAL A 35 7.94 -4.36 -22.31
CA VAL A 35 9.34 -4.52 -21.88
C VAL A 35 9.53 -5.81 -21.06
N ASP A 36 10.41 -6.71 -21.50
CA ASP A 36 10.74 -8.05 -20.94
C ASP A 36 11.41 -8.04 -19.53
N LEU A 37 11.10 -7.07 -18.65
CA LEU A 37 11.79 -6.93 -17.35
C LEU A 37 11.25 -7.84 -16.26
N LEU A 38 9.93 -8.11 -16.24
CA LEU A 38 9.29 -8.93 -15.22
C LEU A 38 8.12 -9.75 -15.82
N PRO A 39 7.78 -10.91 -15.22
CA PRO A 39 6.61 -11.67 -15.63
C PRO A 39 5.30 -10.88 -15.43
N ALA A 40 4.52 -10.72 -16.49
CA ALA A 40 3.22 -10.02 -16.44
C ALA A 40 2.28 -10.58 -15.37
N SER A 41 2.22 -11.91 -15.23
CA SER A 41 1.39 -12.57 -14.22
C SER A 41 1.73 -12.20 -12.77
N ALA A 42 2.99 -11.87 -12.50
CA ALA A 42 3.40 -11.42 -11.17
C ALA A 42 2.94 -9.98 -10.90
N ILE A 43 3.09 -9.10 -11.89
CA ILE A 43 2.60 -7.72 -11.81
C ILE A 43 1.08 -7.69 -11.63
N ASP A 44 0.34 -8.50 -12.38
CA ASP A 44 -1.11 -8.64 -12.23
C ASP A 44 -1.49 -9.08 -10.81
N THR A 45 -0.81 -10.11 -10.29
CA THR A 45 -1.03 -10.62 -8.94
C THR A 45 -0.80 -9.54 -7.88
N PHE A 46 0.30 -8.79 -7.98
CA PHE A 46 0.63 -7.72 -7.05
C PHE A 46 -0.32 -6.55 -7.15
N LEU A 47 -0.78 -6.20 -8.35
CA LEU A 47 -1.75 -5.15 -8.56
C LEU A 47 -3.08 -5.52 -7.91
N THR A 48 -3.58 -6.74 -8.13
CA THR A 48 -4.81 -7.22 -7.47
C THR A 48 -4.67 -7.20 -5.95
N GLN A 49 -3.58 -7.74 -5.41
CA GLN A 49 -3.33 -7.73 -3.96
C GLN A 49 -3.29 -6.31 -3.38
N THR A 50 -2.65 -5.36 -4.09
CA THR A 50 -2.52 -3.96 -3.64
C THR A 50 -3.87 -3.22 -3.71
N ILE A 51 -4.75 -3.57 -4.65
CA ILE A 51 -6.11 -3.02 -4.72
C ILE A 51 -6.98 -3.55 -3.57
N ASP A 52 -6.91 -4.86 -3.29
CA ASP A 52 -7.64 -5.50 -2.18
C ASP A 52 -7.17 -4.96 -0.82
N GLU A 53 -5.87 -4.70 -0.68
CA GLU A 53 -5.27 -4.02 0.47
C GLU A 53 -5.90 -2.64 0.71
N GLN A 54 -5.99 -1.80 -0.32
CA GLN A 54 -6.62 -0.48 -0.21
C GLN A 54 -8.10 -0.54 0.18
N GLN A 55 -8.83 -1.56 -0.27
CA GLN A 55 -10.22 -1.77 0.15
C GLN A 55 -10.27 -2.14 1.64
N SER A 56 -9.45 -3.09 2.06
CA SER A 56 -9.36 -3.54 3.45
C SER A 56 -8.98 -2.40 4.41
N LEU A 57 -8.05 -1.54 4.00
CA LEU A 57 -7.63 -0.36 4.76
C LEU A 57 -8.75 0.67 4.88
N ARG A 58 -9.51 0.94 3.81
CA ARG A 58 -10.68 1.83 3.85
C ARG A 58 -11.72 1.34 4.84
N GLU A 59 -11.97 0.04 4.87
CA GLU A 59 -12.89 -0.52 5.86
C GLU A 59 -12.35 -0.40 7.29
N CYS A 60 -11.05 -0.59 7.51
CA CYS A 60 -10.42 -0.39 8.82
C CYS A 60 -10.56 1.07 9.28
N LEU A 61 -10.26 2.03 8.40
CA LEU A 61 -10.43 3.46 8.67
C LEU A 61 -11.89 3.78 9.02
N ARG A 62 -12.86 3.28 8.24
CA ARG A 62 -14.29 3.50 8.49
C ARG A 62 -14.77 2.94 9.83
N ARG A 63 -14.17 1.84 10.31
CA ARG A 63 -14.51 1.25 11.62
C ARG A 63 -13.99 2.08 12.80
N ILE A 64 -12.87 2.77 12.63
CA ILE A 64 -12.16 3.46 13.71
C ILE A 64 -12.54 4.95 13.76
N CYS A 65 -12.80 5.57 12.61
CA CYS A 65 -13.26 6.96 12.54
C CYS A 65 -14.69 7.10 13.08
N ASP A 66 -14.94 8.16 13.86
CA ASP A 66 -16.30 8.58 14.21
C ASP A 66 -17.05 9.07 12.94
N ASP A 67 -18.38 9.06 12.92
CA ASP A 67 -19.19 9.38 11.71
C ASP A 67 -18.80 10.72 11.02
N ALA A 68 -18.43 11.74 11.81
CA ALA A 68 -17.98 13.04 11.31
C ALA A 68 -16.54 13.04 10.75
N GLU A 69 -15.70 12.08 11.17
CA GLU A 69 -14.32 11.90 10.70
C GLU A 69 -14.24 10.93 9.51
N ALA A 70 -15.18 9.99 9.41
CA ALA A 70 -15.28 9.06 8.28
C ALA A 70 -15.38 9.82 6.95
N SER A 71 -16.26 10.83 6.86
CA SER A 71 -16.42 11.65 5.65
C SER A 71 -15.17 12.45 5.26
N ARG A 72 -14.40 12.96 6.23
CA ARG A 72 -13.14 13.69 5.98
C ARG A 72 -12.02 12.74 5.57
N THR A 73 -11.95 11.58 6.20
CA THR A 73 -10.96 10.54 5.92
C THR A 73 -11.16 9.98 4.51
N GLU A 74 -12.40 9.67 4.12
CA GLU A 74 -12.73 9.22 2.76
C GLU A 74 -12.31 10.25 1.71
N ASN A 75 -12.57 11.54 1.95
CA ASN A 75 -12.15 12.60 1.03
C ASN A 75 -10.63 12.77 0.95
N SER A 76 -9.90 12.63 2.06
CA SER A 76 -8.43 12.71 2.08
C SER A 76 -7.79 11.55 1.33
N VAL A 77 -8.30 10.34 1.55
CA VAL A 77 -7.91 9.08 0.89
C VAL A 77 -8.15 9.17 -0.63
N LEU A 78 -9.17 9.91 -1.08
CA LEU A 78 -9.48 10.14 -2.49
C LEU A 78 -8.70 11.30 -3.13
N ALA A 79 -8.22 12.27 -2.35
CA ALA A 79 -7.57 13.49 -2.85
C ALA A 79 -6.18 13.24 -3.47
N ASP A 80 -5.52 12.14 -3.12
CA ASP A 80 -4.17 11.79 -3.61
C ASP A 80 -4.12 11.31 -5.08
N MET A 81 -5.20 11.45 -5.86
CA MET A 81 -5.26 11.06 -7.27
C MET A 81 -4.92 12.20 -8.26
N ARG A 82 -3.75 12.86 -8.14
CA ARG A 82 -3.29 13.81 -9.18
C ARG A 82 -1.98 13.38 -9.82
N TYR A 83 -2.01 13.32 -11.16
CA TYR A 83 -0.94 12.83 -12.03
C TYR A 83 -0.12 13.97 -12.65
N GLY A 84 1.20 13.80 -12.67
CA GLY A 84 2.11 14.41 -13.63
C GLY A 84 2.78 13.29 -14.43
N ARG A 85 2.86 13.43 -15.76
CA ARG A 85 3.53 12.47 -16.66
C ARG A 85 4.84 13.13 -17.13
N GLU A 86 5.97 12.44 -16.98
CA GLU A 86 7.27 12.91 -17.49
C GLU A 86 7.57 12.38 -18.90
N ALA A 87 8.60 12.94 -19.55
CA ALA A 87 8.79 12.86 -21.00
C ALA A 87 9.48 11.58 -21.53
N ASN A 88 9.89 10.63 -20.68
CA ASN A 88 10.58 9.40 -21.12
C ASN A 88 10.05 8.11 -20.44
N PRO A 89 9.28 7.27 -21.17
CA PRO A 89 8.57 6.13 -20.59
C PRO A 89 9.48 4.99 -20.10
N MET A 90 10.67 4.78 -20.68
CA MET A 90 11.56 3.69 -20.24
C MET A 90 12.29 4.01 -18.92
N GLN A 91 12.70 5.26 -18.73
CA GLN A 91 13.31 5.70 -17.47
C GLN A 91 12.27 5.74 -16.35
N GLU A 92 11.03 6.09 -16.68
CA GLU A 92 9.89 6.05 -15.77
C GLU A 92 9.64 4.62 -15.25
N VAL A 93 9.60 3.61 -16.12
CA VAL A 93 9.38 2.20 -15.71
C VAL A 93 10.48 1.68 -14.79
N ARG A 94 11.76 1.99 -15.07
CA ARG A 94 12.86 1.54 -14.17
C ARG A 94 12.74 2.20 -12.79
N ARG A 95 12.37 3.48 -12.74
CA ARG A 95 12.12 4.18 -11.48
C ARG A 95 10.92 3.57 -10.75
N ASP A 96 9.83 3.31 -11.46
CA ASP A 96 8.65 2.65 -10.89
C ASP A 96 8.98 1.28 -10.29
N LEU A 97 9.90 0.52 -10.90
CA LEU A 97 10.37 -0.75 -10.33
C LEU A 97 11.12 -0.58 -9.01
N VAL A 98 11.93 0.48 -8.89
CA VAL A 98 12.62 0.83 -7.64
C VAL A 98 11.59 1.27 -6.59
N ASP A 99 10.69 2.19 -6.96
CA ASP A 99 9.66 2.72 -6.07
C ASP A 99 8.74 1.61 -5.54
N VAL A 100 8.34 0.64 -6.37
CA VAL A 100 7.57 -0.55 -5.91
C VAL A 100 8.36 -1.35 -4.87
N GLY A 101 9.66 -1.52 -5.08
CA GLY A 101 10.53 -2.19 -4.10
C GLY A 101 10.54 -1.45 -2.76
N GLU A 102 10.63 -0.12 -2.78
CA GLU A 102 10.58 0.72 -1.57
C GLU A 102 9.22 0.63 -0.87
N PHE A 103 8.11 0.74 -1.61
CA PHE A 103 6.75 0.60 -1.04
C PHE A 103 6.52 -0.75 -0.38
N ILE A 104 7.04 -1.84 -0.96
CA ILE A 104 6.92 -3.18 -0.37
C ILE A 104 7.66 -3.25 0.97
N HIS A 105 8.90 -2.75 1.03
CA HIS A 105 9.71 -2.79 2.25
C HIS A 105 9.13 -1.88 3.34
N GLU A 106 8.78 -0.64 2.99
CA GLU A 106 8.16 0.28 3.95
C GLU A 106 6.81 -0.26 4.43
N GLY A 107 6.03 -0.88 3.54
CA GLY A 107 4.77 -1.52 3.89
C GLY A 107 4.93 -2.58 4.97
N VAL A 108 5.95 -3.44 4.90
CA VAL A 108 6.23 -4.46 5.93
C VAL A 108 6.41 -3.82 7.32
N ASP A 109 7.15 -2.73 7.40
CA ASP A 109 7.41 -2.06 8.67
C ASP A 109 6.18 -1.31 9.20
N VAL A 110 5.43 -0.64 8.32
CA VAL A 110 4.18 0.05 8.68
C VAL A 110 3.13 -0.96 9.17
N TYR A 111 2.96 -2.10 8.53
CA TYR A 111 1.97 -3.11 8.98
C TYR A 111 2.34 -3.76 10.32
N ARG A 112 3.63 -3.93 10.62
CA ARG A 112 4.07 -4.34 11.97
C ARG A 112 3.70 -3.31 13.03
N ALA A 113 3.90 -2.02 12.73
CA ALA A 113 3.52 -0.94 13.62
C ALA A 113 2.00 -0.89 13.84
N ILE A 114 1.20 -1.04 12.76
CA ILE A 114 -0.27 -1.08 12.86
C ILE A 114 -0.75 -2.26 13.70
N ALA A 115 -0.17 -3.44 13.53
CA ALA A 115 -0.55 -4.62 14.32
C ALA A 115 -0.33 -4.40 15.83
N ALA A 116 0.82 -3.81 16.19
CA ALA A 116 1.13 -3.46 17.58
C ALA A 116 0.20 -2.36 18.14
N ALA A 117 -0.03 -1.30 17.37
CA ALA A 117 -0.94 -0.20 17.76
C ALA A 117 -2.39 -0.68 17.90
N SER A 118 -2.83 -1.56 17.00
CA SER A 118 -4.18 -2.16 17.03
C SER A 118 -4.39 -3.03 18.27
N GLU A 119 -3.38 -3.81 18.67
CA GLU A 119 -3.42 -4.60 19.90
C GLU A 119 -3.47 -3.71 21.15
N ALA A 120 -2.63 -2.68 21.23
CA ALA A 120 -2.62 -1.74 22.34
C ALA A 120 -3.93 -0.94 22.48
N SER A 121 -4.62 -0.71 21.37
CA SER A 121 -5.86 0.06 21.30
C SER A 121 -7.14 -0.79 21.35
N GLY A 122 -7.01 -2.14 21.34
CA GLY A 122 -8.14 -3.07 21.36
C GLY A 122 -8.85 -3.27 20.01
N PHE A 123 -8.31 -2.77 18.90
CA PHE A 123 -8.87 -2.95 17.55
C PHE A 123 -8.41 -4.26 16.91
N PHE A 124 -8.81 -5.39 17.50
CA PHE A 124 -8.33 -6.72 17.08
C PHE A 124 -8.73 -7.11 15.65
N GLU A 125 -9.87 -6.65 15.13
CA GLU A 125 -10.25 -6.89 13.73
C GLU A 125 -9.25 -6.22 12.77
N THR A 126 -8.86 -4.98 13.06
CA THR A 126 -7.82 -4.24 12.30
C THR A 126 -6.48 -4.96 12.36
N LYS A 127 -6.10 -5.48 13.54
CA LYS A 127 -4.87 -6.30 13.69
C LYS A 127 -4.89 -7.49 12.73
N LEU A 128 -5.96 -8.28 12.73
CA LEU A 128 -6.07 -9.48 11.88
C LEU A 128 -5.99 -9.15 10.38
N VAL A 129 -6.66 -8.08 9.96
CA VAL A 129 -6.58 -7.60 8.57
C VAL A 129 -5.13 -7.22 8.22
N CYS A 130 -4.46 -6.47 9.09
CA CYS A 130 -3.09 -6.01 8.86
C CYS A 130 -2.06 -7.15 8.90
N GLU A 131 -2.26 -8.18 9.72
CA GLU A 131 -1.41 -9.38 9.74
C GLU A 131 -1.54 -10.18 8.44
N ARG A 132 -2.75 -10.29 7.88
CA ARG A 132 -2.96 -10.89 6.56
C ARG A 132 -2.20 -10.11 5.48
N ILE A 133 -2.32 -8.78 5.48
CA ILE A 133 -1.63 -7.93 4.49
C ILE A 133 -0.11 -8.03 4.68
N LEU A 134 0.38 -8.05 5.92
CA LEU A 134 1.81 -8.22 6.23
C LEU A 134 2.36 -9.53 5.64
N SER A 135 1.61 -10.63 5.73
CA SER A 135 2.00 -11.90 5.10
C SER A 135 2.08 -11.80 3.57
N GLN A 136 1.17 -11.05 2.95
CA GLN A 136 1.20 -10.79 1.50
C GLN A 136 2.42 -9.94 1.13
N LYS A 137 2.65 -8.82 1.83
CA LYS A 137 3.85 -7.97 1.64
C LYS A 137 5.15 -8.73 1.81
N GLY A 138 5.24 -9.63 2.79
CA GLY A 138 6.41 -10.49 2.98
C GLY A 138 6.66 -11.41 1.78
N SER A 139 5.60 -12.00 1.23
CA SER A 139 5.69 -12.83 0.02
C SER A 139 6.10 -12.01 -1.21
N MET A 140 5.53 -10.80 -1.34
CA MET A 140 5.90 -9.86 -2.41
C MET A 140 7.37 -9.43 -2.27
N ALA A 141 7.86 -9.12 -1.07
CA ALA A 141 9.24 -8.72 -0.83
C ALA A 141 10.25 -9.80 -1.21
N LEU A 142 9.96 -11.05 -0.83
CA LEU A 142 10.78 -12.20 -1.19
C LEU A 142 10.82 -12.39 -2.71
N TRP A 143 9.66 -12.31 -3.37
CA TRP A 143 9.60 -12.44 -4.82
C TRP A 143 10.33 -11.28 -5.52
N TRP A 144 10.09 -10.04 -5.08
CA TRP A 144 10.65 -8.83 -5.68
C TRP A 144 12.17 -8.84 -5.58
N SER A 145 12.72 -9.19 -4.41
CA SER A 145 14.17 -9.28 -4.21
C SER A 145 14.85 -10.32 -5.10
N ALA A 146 14.12 -11.36 -5.52
CA ALA A 146 14.66 -12.43 -6.36
C ALA A 146 14.56 -12.14 -7.87
N HIS A 147 13.68 -11.23 -8.30
CA HIS A 147 13.35 -11.05 -9.72
C HIS A 147 13.46 -9.61 -10.22
N ALA A 148 13.32 -8.61 -9.34
CA ALA A 148 13.41 -7.22 -9.74
C ALA A 148 14.83 -6.89 -10.19
N PRO A 149 14.99 -6.16 -11.31
CA PRO A 149 16.30 -5.72 -11.76
C PRO A 149 16.91 -4.76 -10.73
N SER A 150 18.15 -5.06 -10.33
CA SER A 150 19.01 -4.21 -9.49
C SER A 150 19.50 -2.96 -10.20
#